data_AF-A0A3D0U711-F1
#
_entry.id   AF-A0A3D0U711-F1
#
_cell.length_a   1.000
_cell.length_b   1.000
_cell.length_c   1.000
_cell.angle_alpha   90.00
_cell.angle_beta   90.00
_cell.angle_gamma   90.00
#
_symmetry.space_group_name_H-M   'P 1'
#
loop_
_entity.id
_entity.type
_entity.pdbx_description
1 polymer ?
#
loop_
_entity_poly.entity_id
_entity_poly.type
_entity_poly.pdbx_seq_one_letter_code
_entity_poly.pdbx_strand_id
1 'polypeptide(L)' 'HVVTVNDYLAERDADWMRPLYEFLGMSVGVILSQQDPATKRAAYACDITYGTNNEF' A
#
# COMPACT_ATOMS: atom_id res chain seq x y z
N HIS A 1 -0.91 2.46 7.87
CA HIS A 1 0.18 1.53 7.54
C HIS A 1 -0.23 0.12 7.93
N VAL A 2 -0.46 -0.74 6.94
CA VAL A 2 -0.83 -2.14 7.09
C VAL A 2 0.36 -2.99 6.65
N VAL A 3 0.86 -3.81 7.56
CA VAL A 3 2.07 -4.62 7.32
C VAL A 3 1.67 -6.05 6.98
N THR A 4 2.15 -6.54 5.84
CA THR A 4 1.98 -7.94 5.43
C THR A 4 3.34 -8.66 5.38
N VAL A 5 3.29 -9.98 5.22
CA VAL A 5 4.48 -10.84 5.26
C VAL A 5 5.28 -10.81 3.95
N ASN A 6 4.64 -10.46 2.83
CA ASN A 6 5.28 -10.38 1.52
C ASN A 6 4.51 -9.43 0.57
N ASP A 7 5.21 -9.00 -0.48
CA ASP A 7 4.73 -8.02 -1.47
C ASP A 7 3.42 -8.48 -2.14
N TYR A 8 3.31 -9.77 -2.44
CA TYR A 8 2.10 -10.35 -3.03
C TYR A 8 0.86 -10.18 -2.13
N LEU A 9 1.00 -10.42 -0.82
CA LEU A 9 -0.08 -10.22 0.14
C LEU A 9 -0.40 -8.73 0.31
N ALA A 10 0.61 -7.86 0.32
CA ALA A 10 0.39 -6.41 0.38
C ALA A 10 -0.45 -5.93 -0.81
N GLU A 11 -0.08 -6.31 -2.02
CA GLU A 11 -0.76 -5.90 -3.25
C GLU A 11 -2.18 -6.49 -3.32
N ARG A 12 -2.33 -7.80 -3.09
CA ARG A 12 -3.62 -8.48 -3.11
C ARG A 12 -4.61 -7.86 -2.12
N ASP A 13 -4.19 -7.66 -0.86
CA ASP A 13 -5.07 -7.15 0.19
C ASP A 13 -5.40 -5.67 -0.03
N ALA A 14 -4.45 -4.90 -0.56
CA ALA A 14 -4.70 -3.53 -0.97
C ALA A 14 -5.74 -3.46 -2.09
N ASP A 15 -5.59 -4.26 -3.16
CA ASP A 15 -6.50 -4.25 -4.30
C ASP A 15 -7.90 -4.75 -3.94
N TRP A 16 -7.98 -5.75 -3.06
CA TRP A 16 -9.28 -6.24 -2.60
C TRP A 16 -10.03 -5.20 -1.75
N MET A 17 -9.31 -4.45 -0.91
CA MET A 17 -9.90 -3.44 -0.04
C MET A 17 -10.03 -2.06 -0.69
N ARG A 18 -9.30 -1.80 -1.79
CA ARG A 18 -9.28 -0.52 -2.49
C ARG A 18 -10.67 0.00 -2.85
N PRO A 19 -11.60 -0.79 -3.42
CA PRO A 19 -12.95 -0.31 -3.72
C PRO A 19 -13.71 0.20 -2.50
N LEU A 20 -13.50 -0.41 -1.32
CA LEU A 20 -14.15 0.00 -0.08
C LEU A 20 -13.56 1.32 0.42
N TYR A 21 -12.24 1.46 0.43
CA TYR A 21 -11.58 2.67 0.90
C TYR A 21 -11.81 3.85 -0.04
N GLU A 22 -11.73 3.65 -1.35
CA GLU A 22 -12.05 4.67 -2.34
C GLU A 22 -13.53 5.07 -2.28
N PHE A 23 -14.44 4.13 -2.03
CA PHE A 23 -15.85 4.43 -1.78
C PHE A 23 -16.06 5.35 -0.57
N LEU A 24 -15.22 5.21 0.46
CA LEU A 24 -15.21 6.09 1.65
C LEU A 24 -14.41 7.39 1.44
N GLY A 25 -13.88 7.63 0.24
CA GLY A 25 -13.09 8.82 -0.10
C GLY A 25 -11.64 8.79 0.39
N MET A 26 -11.13 7.61 0.77
CA MET A 26 -9.76 7.42 1.21
C MET A 26 -8.87 6.91 0.09
N SER A 27 -7.60 7.29 0.12
CA SER A 27 -6.56 6.86 -0.83
C SER A 27 -5.76 5.66 -0.29
N VAL A 28 -5.43 4.72 -1.17
CA VAL A 28 -4.69 3.50 -0.83
C VAL A 28 -3.38 3.46 -1.62
N GLY A 29 -2.26 3.34 -0.90
CA GLY A 29 -0.92 3.17 -1.45
C GLY A 29 -0.38 1.78 -1.15
N VAL A 30 0.47 1.26 -2.04
CA VAL A 30 1.18 -0.02 -1.84
C VAL A 30 2.67 0.20 -2.05
N ILE A 31 3.45 -0.24 -1.06
CA ILE A 31 4.91 -0.24 -1.09
C ILE A 31 5.38 -1.65 -1.42
N LEU A 32 6.11 -1.75 -2.52
CA LEU A 32 6.71 -2.98 -3.02
C LEU A 32 8.23 -2.84 -3.09
N SER A 33 8.91 -3.98 -3.10
CA SER A 33 10.36 -4.05 -3.31
C SER A 33 10.74 -3.49 -4.69
N GLN A 34 11.87 -2.80 -4.78
CA GLN A 34 12.41 -2.20 -6.01
C GLN A 34 11.56 -1.10 -6.68
N GLN A 35 10.57 -0.53 -5.98
CA GLN A 35 9.90 0.69 -6.45
C GLN A 35 10.83 1.92 -6.37
N ASP A 36 10.63 2.85 -7.29
CA ASP A 36 11.36 4.10 -7.29
C ASP A 36 11.00 4.96 -6.04
N PRO A 37 11.93 5.81 -5.57
CA PRO A 37 11.70 6.62 -4.37
C PRO A 37 10.52 7.59 -4.48
N ALA A 38 10.15 8.03 -5.68
CA ALA A 38 9.03 8.96 -5.87
C ALA A 38 7.69 8.24 -5.70
N THR A 39 7.54 7.04 -6.26
CA THR A 39 6.38 6.16 -6.06
C THR A 39 6.24 5.75 -4.60
N LYS A 40 7.34 5.40 -3.92
CA LYS A 40 7.28 5.12 -2.47
C LYS A 40 6.78 6.32 -1.67
N ARG A 41 7.29 7.53 -1.96
CA ARG A 41 6.81 8.77 -1.32
C ARG A 41 5.32 9.02 -1.57
N ALA A 42 4.84 8.77 -2.79
CA ALA A 42 3.42 8.89 -3.11
C ALA A 42 2.57 7.87 -2.33
N ALA A 43 3.02 6.61 -2.21
CA ALA A 43 2.32 5.57 -1.45
C ALA A 43 2.27 5.86 0.06
N TYR A 44 3.34 6.46 0.62
CA TYR A 44 3.36 6.94 2.00
C TYR A 44 2.47 8.17 2.24
N ALA A 45 2.12 8.92 1.19
CA ALA A 45 1.22 10.06 1.28
C ALA A 45 -0.26 9.68 1.19
N CYS A 46 -0.57 8.42 0.86
CA CYS A 46 -1.94 7.91 0.89
C CYS A 46 -2.44 7.72 2.33
N ASP A 47 -3.76 7.77 2.52
CA ASP A 47 -4.39 7.58 3.83
C ASP A 47 -4.11 6.19 4.41
N ILE A 48 -4.04 5.18 3.52
CA ILE A 48 -3.77 3.80 3.87
C ILE A 48 -2.63 3.27 3.03
N THR A 49 -1.50 2.97 3.66
CA THR A 49 -0.34 2.38 2.99
C THR A 49 -0.20 0.90 3.37
N TYR A 50 -0.20 0.00 2.38
CA TYR A 50 0.16 -1.40 2.51
C TYR A 50 1.64 -1.60 2.19
N GLY A 51 2.31 -2.50 2.88
CA GLY A 51 3.71 -2.83 2.60
C GLY A 51 4.20 -4.00 3.44
N THR A 52 5.43 -4.42 3.22
CA THR A 52 6.05 -5.51 3.98
C THR A 52 6.85 -5.01 5.15
N ASN A 53 7.05 -5.86 6.16
CA ASN A 53 7.78 -5.49 7.38
C ASN A 53 9.25 -5.09 7.12
N ASN A 54 9.83 -5.50 5.99
CA ASN A 54 11.20 -5.10 5.60
C ASN A 54 11.26 -3.74 4.88
N GLU A 55 10.11 -3.23 4.42
CA GLU A 55 10.00 -1.99 3.66
C GLU A 55 9.47 -0.81 4.50
N PHE A 56 9.20 -1.09 5.78
CA PHE A 56 8.82 -0.15 6.85
C PHE A 56 9.99 0.10 7.79
#